data_AF-A0A7J9EB28-F1
#
_entry.id   AF-A0A7J9EB28-F1
#
_cell.length_a   1.000
_cell.length_b   1.000
_cell.length_c   1.000
_cell.angle_alpha   90.00
_cell.angle_beta   90.00
_cell.angle_gamma   90.00
#
_symmetry.space_group_name_H-M   'P 1'
#
loop_
_entity.id
_entity.type
_entity.pdbx_description
1 polymer ?
#
loop_
_entity_poly.entity_id
_entity_poly.type
_entity_poly.pdbx_seq_one_letter_code
_entity_poly.pdbx_strand_id
1 'polypeptide(L)'
;MEAKANGPSVNAGRVMDGPTNPMVTPLLTDLYQFTMAYAYWKAGKHNDRAVFDLYFRKNPFGGEFTVFAGLEECIKLIANFKLTEEEISFICETLPGSCEEGFVKYLRNIDCSDVEVYAISEGTVVFPKVPLLRVEGPVAVVQLLETPVLNLVNFASLVATNAARHRLVAGKSKMLLEFGLRRAQGPDGAISASKYCYVGGFDATSYSDNAYGSSLFFTNVDSLSKLMFVLLVSVLCCVLASNVAAGRLFGIPLRGTHSHAFVSSFMSPDEILERSLHRSDGSSTCEDFVSLVQSWLSKIQWAKALGNTVGETNQSELAAFTSYALAFPNNFLALVDTYDVMRSGVPNFCAVALALNDLGYKSVGIRLDSGDLAYLSGEARKIFQIIEKEFGLLGFGKTSITASNDLNEETLDALNKQGHEVDCYGIGTYLVTCYAQAALGCVFKLVEINNQPRIKLSEDVSKVSIPCKKRCYRLYGREGYSLVDIMTGENEPCPKVGERILCRHPFNESKRAYVVPQRVEELLKCYWPGKSGKVREELPALKDIRDHCIKQLEQMRPDHMRRLNPTPYKVSVSAKLYDFIHFLWLNEAPVGELQ
;
A
#
# COMPACT_ATOMS: atom_id res chain seq x y z
N MET A 1 26.67 -18.03 -16.87
CA MET A 1 26.36 -17.70 -18.27
C MET A 1 25.49 -16.45 -18.26
N GLU A 2 25.97 -15.40 -18.91
CA GLU A 2 25.40 -14.04 -18.85
C GLU A 2 23.99 -13.95 -19.45
N ALA A 3 23.11 -13.22 -18.77
CA ALA A 3 21.78 -12.87 -19.28
C ALA A 3 21.92 -11.94 -20.49
N LYS A 4 21.59 -12.44 -21.69
CA LYS A 4 21.48 -11.61 -22.89
C LYS A 4 20.10 -10.95 -22.94
N ALA A 5 20.12 -9.62 -23.08
CA ALA A 5 18.95 -8.74 -23.13
C ALA A 5 18.01 -9.06 -24.32
N ASN A 6 16.70 -8.91 -24.09
CA ASN A 6 15.65 -9.05 -25.11
C ASN A 6 15.41 -7.68 -25.79
N GLY A 7 15.66 -7.58 -27.10
CA GLY A 7 15.33 -6.42 -27.95
C GLY A 7 16.57 -5.71 -28.55
N PRO A 8 16.51 -5.20 -29.79
CA PRO A 8 17.66 -4.58 -30.44
C PRO A 8 18.03 -3.26 -29.75
N SER A 9 19.33 -3.08 -29.56
CA SER A 9 19.98 -2.00 -28.82
C SER A 9 19.86 -0.64 -29.51
N VAL A 10 18.97 0.22 -29.03
CA VAL A 10 19.13 1.69 -29.14
C VAL A 10 18.63 2.34 -27.85
N ASN A 11 19.38 2.13 -26.77
CA ASN A 11 19.65 3.05 -25.65
C ASN A 11 20.27 2.22 -24.54
N ALA A 12 21.50 2.55 -24.14
CA ALA A 12 22.12 2.00 -22.95
C ALA A 12 21.27 2.41 -21.72
N GLY A 13 20.43 1.50 -21.22
CA GLY A 13 19.51 1.75 -20.12
C GLY A 13 19.26 0.46 -19.35
N ARG A 14 19.42 0.50 -18.03
CA ARG A 14 19.37 -0.59 -17.03
C ARG A 14 18.59 -1.84 -17.47
N VAL A 15 19.23 -3.02 -17.34
CA VAL A 15 18.54 -4.31 -17.21
C VAL A 15 17.47 -4.13 -16.13
N MET A 16 16.19 -4.36 -16.50
CA MET A 16 15.09 -4.24 -15.55
C MET A 16 15.03 -5.51 -14.71
N ASP A 17 15.17 -5.35 -13.40
CA ASP A 17 15.09 -6.46 -12.46
C ASP A 17 13.73 -7.18 -12.56
N GLY A 18 13.71 -8.46 -12.19
CA GLY A 18 12.48 -9.25 -12.11
C GLY A 18 11.52 -8.74 -11.03
N PRO A 19 10.27 -9.26 -10.98
CA PRO A 19 9.33 -8.96 -9.91
C PRO A 19 9.95 -9.16 -8.52
N THR A 20 9.52 -8.33 -7.58
CA THR A 20 10.04 -8.33 -6.20
C THR A 20 9.68 -9.63 -5.47
N ASN A 21 8.48 -10.16 -5.74
CA ASN A 21 8.06 -11.48 -5.28
C ASN A 21 8.50 -12.54 -6.30
N PRO A 22 9.38 -13.50 -5.92
CA PRO A 22 9.86 -14.53 -6.83
C PRO A 22 8.77 -15.50 -7.31
N MET A 23 7.59 -15.51 -6.67
CA MET A 23 6.44 -16.32 -7.10
C MET A 23 5.66 -15.69 -8.27
N VAL A 24 5.96 -14.44 -8.62
CA VAL A 24 5.36 -13.76 -9.79
C VAL A 24 6.12 -14.20 -11.04
N THR A 25 5.74 -15.37 -11.54
CA THR A 25 6.31 -15.98 -12.76
C THR A 25 5.20 -16.23 -13.79
N PRO A 26 5.51 -16.66 -15.02
CA PRO A 26 4.49 -17.11 -15.98
C PRO A 26 3.58 -18.24 -15.48
N LEU A 27 4.01 -18.99 -14.46
CA LEU A 27 3.19 -20.03 -13.81
C LEU A 27 2.20 -19.48 -12.77
N LEU A 28 2.23 -18.18 -12.44
CA LEU A 28 1.22 -17.54 -11.59
C LEU A 28 -0.09 -17.36 -12.38
N THR A 29 -0.71 -18.49 -12.70
CA THR A 29 -1.86 -18.57 -13.59
C THR A 29 -2.61 -19.87 -13.34
N ASP A 30 -3.85 -19.94 -13.83
CA ASP A 30 -4.65 -21.14 -13.75
C ASP A 30 -4.37 -22.06 -14.95
N LEU A 31 -4.51 -23.38 -14.78
CA LEU A 31 -4.28 -24.36 -15.85
C LEU A 31 -5.09 -24.06 -17.13
N TYR A 32 -6.30 -23.50 -17.01
CA TYR A 32 -7.13 -23.20 -18.17
C TYR A 32 -6.51 -22.14 -19.09
N GLN A 33 -5.59 -21.31 -18.59
CA GLN A 33 -4.89 -20.32 -19.41
C GLN A 33 -3.94 -21.01 -20.41
N PHE A 34 -3.25 -22.07 -19.98
CA PHE A 34 -2.42 -22.89 -20.88
C PHE A 34 -3.25 -23.77 -21.82
N THR A 35 -4.39 -24.30 -21.37
CA THR A 35 -5.29 -25.05 -22.29
C THR A 35 -5.88 -24.14 -23.37
N MET A 36 -6.23 -22.89 -23.04
CA MET A 36 -6.64 -21.89 -24.03
C MET A 36 -5.49 -21.49 -24.95
N ALA A 37 -4.27 -21.28 -24.43
CA ALA A 37 -3.09 -20.99 -25.26
C ALA A 37 -2.82 -22.13 -26.25
N TYR A 38 -2.93 -23.39 -25.81
CA TYR A 38 -2.84 -24.56 -26.67
C TYR A 38 -3.94 -24.59 -27.73
N ALA A 39 -5.19 -24.30 -27.35
CA ALA A 39 -6.31 -24.23 -28.29
C ALA A 39 -6.13 -23.12 -29.34
N TYR A 40 -5.65 -21.95 -28.95
CA TYR A 40 -5.29 -20.88 -29.90
C TYR A 40 -4.15 -21.31 -30.83
N TRP A 41 -3.15 -22.02 -30.29
CA TRP A 41 -2.06 -22.56 -31.09
C TRP A 41 -2.57 -23.55 -32.14
N LYS A 42 -3.39 -24.51 -31.71
CA LYS A 42 -4.04 -25.50 -32.56
C LYS A 42 -4.93 -24.91 -33.64
N ALA A 43 -5.66 -23.84 -33.31
CA ALA A 43 -6.50 -23.13 -34.27
C ALA A 43 -5.70 -22.21 -35.21
N GLY A 44 -4.37 -22.10 -35.06
CA GLY A 44 -3.55 -21.16 -35.83
C GLY A 44 -3.78 -19.69 -35.48
N LYS A 45 -4.44 -19.40 -34.35
CA LYS A 45 -4.86 -18.06 -33.92
C LYS A 45 -3.97 -17.41 -32.86
N HIS A 46 -3.00 -18.14 -32.31
CA HIS A 46 -2.13 -17.69 -31.22
C HIS A 46 -1.40 -16.36 -31.48
N ASN A 47 -1.16 -16.02 -32.76
CA ASN A 47 -0.53 -14.77 -33.19
C ASN A 47 -1.51 -13.67 -33.61
N ASP A 48 -2.83 -13.92 -33.54
CA ASP A 48 -3.83 -12.88 -33.79
C ASP A 48 -3.60 -11.73 -32.81
N ARG A 49 -3.58 -10.50 -33.32
CA ARG A 49 -3.29 -9.33 -32.49
C ARG A 49 -4.55 -8.94 -31.73
N ALA A 50 -4.49 -9.02 -30.41
CA ALA A 50 -5.59 -8.73 -29.51
C ALA A 50 -5.31 -7.50 -28.64
N VAL A 51 -6.38 -6.81 -28.24
CA VAL A 51 -6.35 -5.69 -27.29
C VAL A 51 -7.25 -6.05 -26.11
N PHE A 52 -6.68 -6.00 -24.92
CA PHE A 52 -7.38 -6.22 -23.67
C PHE A 52 -7.32 -4.97 -22.80
N ASP A 53 -8.44 -4.62 -22.16
CA ASP A 53 -8.49 -3.60 -21.14
C ASP A 53 -8.65 -4.25 -19.75
N LEU A 54 -7.83 -3.78 -18.78
CA LEU A 54 -7.99 -4.04 -17.36
C LEU A 54 -8.72 -2.87 -16.71
N TYR A 55 -9.86 -3.10 -16.08
CA TYR A 55 -10.60 -2.09 -15.31
C TYR A 55 -11.36 -2.74 -14.15
N PHE A 56 -11.90 -1.94 -13.23
CA PHE A 56 -12.76 -2.43 -12.14
C PHE A 56 -14.19 -1.92 -12.29
N ARG A 57 -15.14 -2.58 -11.64
CA ARG A 57 -16.58 -2.30 -11.84
C ARG A 57 -17.20 -1.35 -10.82
N LYS A 58 -16.67 -1.31 -9.60
CA LYS A 58 -17.19 -0.51 -8.49
C LYS A 58 -16.02 -0.07 -7.61
N ASN A 59 -16.07 1.16 -7.11
CA ASN A 59 -15.12 1.61 -6.09
C ASN A 59 -15.27 0.75 -4.82
N PRO A 60 -14.16 0.45 -4.12
CA PRO A 60 -14.20 -0.39 -2.93
C PRO A 60 -14.71 0.38 -1.71
N PHE A 61 -15.04 -0.36 -0.64
CA PHE A 61 -15.36 0.20 0.68
C PHE A 61 -16.55 1.18 0.71
N GLY A 62 -17.46 1.08 -0.26
CA GLY A 62 -18.58 2.01 -0.41
C GLY A 62 -18.18 3.46 -0.73
N GLY A 63 -16.94 3.70 -1.14
CA GLY A 63 -16.45 5.01 -1.57
C GLY A 63 -16.72 5.33 -3.04
N GLU A 64 -16.24 6.49 -3.50
CA GLU A 64 -16.36 6.93 -4.90
C GLU A 64 -15.02 7.15 -5.59
N PHE A 65 -13.93 6.68 -5.00
CA PHE A 65 -12.60 6.72 -5.62
C PHE A 65 -11.80 5.45 -5.32
N THR A 66 -10.83 5.18 -6.20
CA THR A 66 -9.81 4.15 -6.05
C THR A 66 -8.45 4.76 -6.40
N VAL A 67 -7.38 4.38 -5.71
CA VAL A 67 -6.00 4.75 -6.06
C VAL A 67 -5.40 3.61 -6.87
N PHE A 68 -4.92 3.91 -8.09
CA PHE A 68 -4.27 2.91 -8.93
C PHE A 68 -2.84 2.63 -8.48
N ALA A 69 -2.49 1.35 -8.31
CA ALA A 69 -1.14 0.87 -7.99
C ALA A 69 -0.91 -0.56 -8.52
N GLY A 70 0.36 -0.97 -8.61
CA GLY A 70 0.78 -2.34 -8.99
C GLY A 70 1.36 -2.48 -10.40
N LEU A 71 1.41 -1.40 -11.18
CA LEU A 71 2.00 -1.32 -12.51
C LEU A 71 3.48 -1.70 -12.51
N GLU A 72 4.28 -1.27 -11.53
CA GLU A 72 5.72 -1.56 -11.50
C GLU A 72 5.99 -3.08 -11.58
N GLU A 73 5.29 -3.86 -10.76
CA GLU A 73 5.44 -5.32 -10.73
C GLU A 73 4.92 -5.98 -12.01
N CYS A 74 3.85 -5.44 -12.62
CA CYS A 74 3.38 -5.89 -13.93
C CYS A 74 4.44 -5.68 -15.02
N ILE A 75 5.08 -4.51 -15.06
CA ILE A 75 6.11 -4.21 -16.05
C ILE A 75 7.36 -5.07 -15.84
N LYS A 76 7.76 -5.31 -14.58
CA LYS A 76 8.86 -6.25 -14.26
C LYS A 76 8.57 -7.67 -14.71
N LEU A 77 7.34 -8.17 -14.53
CA LEU A 77 6.90 -9.47 -15.02
C LEU A 77 6.99 -9.53 -16.54
N ILE A 78 6.43 -8.54 -17.24
CA ILE A 78 6.41 -8.47 -18.70
C ILE A 78 7.83 -8.41 -19.27
N ALA A 79 8.73 -7.64 -18.64
CA ALA A 79 10.13 -7.55 -19.06
C ALA A 79 10.90 -8.87 -18.93
N ASN A 80 10.50 -9.72 -17.98
CA ASN A 80 11.18 -10.96 -17.61
C ASN A 80 10.35 -12.23 -17.92
N PHE A 81 9.30 -12.12 -18.73
CA PHE A 81 8.38 -13.22 -19.01
C PHE A 81 9.05 -14.29 -19.88
N LYS A 82 9.49 -15.39 -19.26
CA LYS A 82 10.02 -16.59 -19.92
C LYS A 82 9.71 -17.83 -19.08
N LEU A 83 9.43 -18.95 -19.76
CA LEU A 83 9.26 -20.26 -19.14
C LEU A 83 10.59 -21.02 -19.11
N THR A 84 10.89 -21.71 -18.02
CA THR A 84 12.03 -22.65 -17.96
C THR A 84 11.69 -24.00 -18.58
N GLU A 85 12.70 -24.82 -18.91
CA GLU A 85 12.46 -26.16 -19.46
C GLU A 85 11.69 -27.07 -18.46
N GLU A 86 11.94 -26.90 -17.16
CA GLU A 86 11.21 -27.62 -16.12
C GLU A 86 9.73 -27.21 -16.08
N GLU A 87 9.45 -25.90 -16.17
CA GLU A 87 8.08 -25.38 -16.21
C GLU A 87 7.32 -25.84 -17.47
N ILE A 88 7.99 -25.82 -18.64
CA ILE A 88 7.41 -26.31 -19.90
C ILE A 88 7.06 -27.80 -19.80
N SER A 89 7.98 -28.60 -19.23
CA SER A 89 7.75 -30.03 -19.02
C SER A 89 6.53 -30.26 -18.12
N PHE A 90 6.45 -29.55 -17.00
CA PHE A 90 5.30 -29.61 -16.08
C PHE A 90 3.98 -29.22 -16.75
N ILE A 91 3.96 -28.13 -17.54
CA ILE A 91 2.77 -27.70 -18.29
C ILE A 91 2.32 -28.82 -19.23
N CYS A 92 3.25 -29.39 -20.00
CA CYS A 92 2.93 -30.44 -20.96
C CYS A 92 2.44 -31.74 -20.31
N GLU A 93 2.95 -32.11 -19.15
CA GLU A 93 2.46 -33.26 -18.37
C GLU A 93 1.03 -33.04 -17.84
N THR A 94 0.67 -31.78 -17.57
CA THR A 94 -0.63 -31.43 -16.97
C THR A 94 -1.73 -31.18 -18.03
N LEU A 95 -1.36 -30.90 -19.28
CA LEU A 95 -2.33 -30.69 -20.35
C LEU A 95 -3.10 -31.97 -20.68
N PRO A 96 -4.42 -31.90 -20.93
CA PRO A 96 -5.20 -33.06 -21.31
C PRO A 96 -4.80 -33.55 -22.71
N GLY A 97 -4.25 -34.77 -22.78
CA GLY A 97 -3.77 -35.39 -24.02
C GLY A 97 -2.25 -35.30 -24.19
N SER A 98 -1.72 -35.64 -25.37
CA SER A 98 -0.29 -35.52 -25.66
C SER A 98 0.07 -34.08 -26.03
N CYS A 99 0.97 -33.45 -25.29
CA CYS A 99 1.56 -32.15 -25.64
C CYS A 99 2.39 -32.30 -26.92
N GLU A 100 2.01 -31.61 -27.99
CA GLU A 100 2.73 -31.68 -29.26
C GLU A 100 4.05 -30.92 -29.24
N GLU A 101 5.08 -31.48 -29.86
CA GLU A 101 6.43 -30.88 -29.93
C GLU A 101 6.41 -29.46 -30.52
N GLY A 102 5.50 -29.20 -31.47
CA GLY A 102 5.31 -27.86 -32.02
C GLY A 102 4.85 -26.83 -30.97
N PHE A 103 4.01 -27.23 -30.02
CA PHE A 103 3.57 -26.36 -28.93
C PHE A 103 4.66 -26.20 -27.87
N VAL A 104 5.43 -27.26 -27.57
CA VAL A 104 6.63 -27.17 -26.72
C VAL A 104 7.61 -26.13 -27.27
N LYS A 105 7.87 -26.17 -28.58
CA LYS A 105 8.73 -25.18 -29.25
C LYS A 105 8.14 -23.77 -29.18
N TYR A 106 6.82 -23.63 -29.26
CA TYR A 106 6.15 -22.35 -29.07
C TYR A 106 6.36 -21.81 -27.65
N LEU A 107 6.11 -22.61 -26.61
CA LEU A 107 6.31 -22.21 -25.20
C LEU A 107 7.76 -21.82 -24.91
N ARG A 108 8.74 -22.53 -25.48
CA ARG A 108 10.17 -22.21 -25.32
C ARG A 108 10.55 -20.83 -25.86
N ASN A 109 9.86 -20.37 -26.90
CA ASN A 109 10.14 -19.08 -27.55
C ASN A 109 9.17 -17.97 -27.13
N ILE A 110 8.27 -18.25 -26.17
CA ILE A 110 7.28 -17.27 -25.74
C ILE A 110 7.97 -16.15 -24.95
N ASP A 111 7.66 -14.91 -25.31
CA ASP A 111 8.09 -13.72 -24.59
C ASP A 111 7.06 -12.59 -24.77
N CYS A 112 7.30 -11.46 -24.10
CA CYS A 112 6.47 -10.26 -24.24
C CYS A 112 7.11 -9.18 -25.13
N SER A 113 7.97 -9.56 -26.09
CA SER A 113 8.64 -8.60 -26.99
C SER A 113 7.66 -7.89 -27.92
N ASP A 114 6.58 -8.56 -28.35
CA ASP A 114 5.53 -8.01 -29.20
C ASP A 114 4.28 -7.55 -28.43
N VAL A 115 4.39 -7.48 -27.10
CA VAL A 115 3.34 -6.95 -26.22
C VAL A 115 3.56 -5.45 -26.04
N GLU A 116 2.48 -4.69 -26.06
CA GLU A 116 2.44 -3.27 -25.69
C GLU A 116 1.59 -3.07 -24.44
N VAL A 117 2.06 -2.22 -23.52
CA VAL A 117 1.33 -1.87 -22.31
C VAL A 117 1.17 -0.36 -22.20
N TYR A 118 -0.08 0.07 -22.13
CA TYR A 118 -0.45 1.42 -21.80
C TYR A 118 -1.13 1.40 -20.44
N ALA A 119 -0.82 2.35 -19.57
CA ALA A 119 -1.40 2.40 -18.24
C ALA A 119 -1.61 3.82 -17.77
N ILE A 120 -2.53 3.99 -16.83
CA ILE A 120 -2.60 5.19 -16.00
C ILE A 120 -1.37 5.20 -15.08
N SER A 121 -0.78 6.38 -14.81
CA SER A 121 0.36 6.46 -13.88
C SER A 121 -0.06 6.04 -12.45
N GLU A 122 0.78 5.26 -11.75
CA GLU A 122 0.51 4.87 -10.35
C GLU A 122 0.31 6.09 -9.44
N GLY A 123 -0.47 5.90 -8.37
CA GLY A 123 -0.89 6.96 -7.44
C GLY A 123 -2.06 7.79 -7.97
N THR A 124 -2.47 7.63 -9.22
CA THR A 124 -3.61 8.37 -9.78
C THR A 124 -4.93 7.90 -9.17
N VAL A 125 -5.82 8.83 -8.84
CA VAL A 125 -7.21 8.53 -8.50
C VAL A 125 -7.94 8.07 -9.76
N VAL A 126 -8.52 6.88 -9.76
CA VAL A 126 -9.16 6.22 -10.91
C VAL A 126 -10.59 5.81 -10.59
N PHE A 127 -11.37 5.56 -11.65
CA PHE A 127 -12.82 5.33 -11.54
C PHE A 127 -13.25 4.08 -12.30
N PRO A 128 -14.39 3.48 -11.91
CA PRO A 128 -14.90 2.28 -12.53
C PRO A 128 -15.04 2.40 -14.05
N LYS A 129 -14.84 1.29 -14.76
CA LYS A 129 -14.96 1.14 -16.22
C LYS A 129 -13.93 1.89 -17.07
N VAL A 130 -13.15 2.80 -16.50
CA VAL A 130 -12.00 3.38 -17.20
C VAL A 130 -10.86 2.35 -17.21
N PRO A 131 -10.28 2.03 -18.38
CA PRO A 131 -9.10 1.18 -18.47
C PRO A 131 -7.95 1.73 -17.59
N LEU A 132 -7.51 0.91 -16.64
CA LEU A 132 -6.30 1.14 -15.85
C LEU A 132 -5.06 0.75 -16.65
N LEU A 133 -5.13 -0.41 -17.30
CA LEU A 133 -4.14 -0.90 -18.24
C LEU A 133 -4.84 -1.28 -19.55
N ARG A 134 -4.15 -1.05 -20.66
CA ARG A 134 -4.41 -1.70 -21.94
C ARG A 134 -3.19 -2.53 -22.32
N VAL A 135 -3.43 -3.79 -22.64
CA VAL A 135 -2.41 -4.72 -23.10
C VAL A 135 -2.74 -5.15 -24.51
N GLU A 136 -1.80 -4.97 -25.43
CA GLU A 136 -1.95 -5.30 -26.86
C GLU A 136 -0.86 -6.29 -27.28
N GLY A 137 -1.16 -7.24 -28.16
CA GLY A 137 -0.15 -8.19 -28.64
C GLY A 137 -0.76 -9.52 -29.11
N PRO A 138 0.07 -10.56 -29.33
CA PRO A 138 -0.41 -11.90 -29.66
C PRO A 138 -1.39 -12.44 -28.63
N VAL A 139 -2.58 -12.87 -29.06
CA VAL A 139 -3.69 -13.24 -28.17
C VAL A 139 -3.29 -14.29 -27.15
N ALA A 140 -2.50 -15.31 -27.53
CA ALA A 140 -2.10 -16.36 -26.61
C ALA A 140 -1.16 -15.85 -25.50
N VAL A 141 -0.27 -14.89 -25.81
CA VAL A 141 0.64 -14.28 -24.82
C VAL A 141 -0.13 -13.34 -23.90
N VAL A 142 -0.94 -12.45 -24.45
CA VAL A 142 -1.71 -11.47 -23.66
C VAL A 142 -2.72 -12.17 -22.76
N GLN A 143 -3.29 -13.30 -23.21
CA GLN A 143 -4.18 -14.13 -22.41
C GLN A 143 -3.48 -14.74 -21.19
N LEU A 144 -2.22 -15.22 -21.33
CA LEU A 144 -1.43 -15.73 -20.21
C LEU A 144 -1.08 -14.65 -19.17
N LEU A 145 -1.08 -13.37 -19.56
CA LEU A 145 -0.86 -12.25 -18.65
C LEU A 145 -2.09 -11.89 -17.80
N GLU A 146 -3.29 -12.39 -18.13
CA GLU A 146 -4.54 -12.03 -17.45
C GLU A 146 -4.46 -12.25 -15.93
N THR A 147 -4.20 -13.48 -15.51
CA THR A 147 -4.21 -13.86 -14.09
C THR A 147 -3.16 -13.10 -13.26
N PRO A 148 -1.86 -13.07 -13.64
CA PRO A 148 -0.86 -12.40 -12.82
C PRO A 148 -1.07 -10.88 -12.78
N VAL A 149 -1.43 -10.25 -13.90
CA VAL A 149 -1.66 -8.79 -13.93
C VAL A 149 -2.91 -8.42 -13.11
N LEU A 150 -3.97 -9.23 -13.15
CA LEU A 150 -5.13 -9.04 -12.27
C LEU A 150 -4.75 -9.19 -10.80
N ASN A 151 -3.95 -10.18 -10.44
CA ASN A 151 -3.53 -10.43 -9.06
C ASN A 151 -2.76 -9.22 -8.49
N LEU A 152 -1.75 -8.76 -9.23
CA LEU A 152 -0.88 -7.63 -8.84
C LEU A 152 -1.66 -6.33 -8.69
N VAL A 153 -2.51 -5.99 -9.66
CA VAL A 153 -3.25 -4.72 -9.66
C VAL A 153 -4.39 -4.71 -8.63
N ASN A 154 -5.12 -5.83 -8.46
CA ASN A 154 -6.23 -5.90 -7.50
C ASN A 154 -5.76 -5.60 -6.08
N PHE A 155 -4.72 -6.31 -5.61
CA PHE A 155 -4.25 -6.18 -4.25
C PHE A 155 -3.64 -4.80 -4.00
N ALA A 156 -2.75 -4.35 -4.89
CA ALA A 156 -2.05 -3.08 -4.76
C ALA A 156 -3.01 -1.89 -4.70
N SER A 157 -3.94 -1.81 -5.66
CA SER A 157 -4.90 -0.70 -5.73
C SER A 157 -5.88 -0.71 -4.56
N LEU A 158 -6.29 -1.89 -4.09
CA LEU A 158 -7.18 -2.03 -2.93
C LEU A 158 -6.52 -1.53 -1.63
N VAL A 159 -5.29 -1.97 -1.35
CA VAL A 159 -4.54 -1.56 -0.15
C VAL A 159 -4.21 -0.07 -0.19
N ALA A 160 -3.75 0.46 -1.33
CA ALA A 160 -3.48 1.88 -1.48
C ALA A 160 -4.74 2.74 -1.25
N THR A 161 -5.89 2.28 -1.76
CA THR A 161 -7.18 2.96 -1.53
C THR A 161 -7.59 2.90 -0.06
N ASN A 162 -7.44 1.75 0.59
CA ASN A 162 -7.76 1.61 2.01
C ASN A 162 -6.90 2.54 2.87
N ALA A 163 -5.59 2.59 2.59
CA ALA A 163 -4.66 3.49 3.26
C ALA A 163 -5.01 4.98 3.05
N ALA A 164 -5.36 5.37 1.83
CA ALA A 164 -5.83 6.72 1.52
C ALA A 164 -7.07 7.12 2.31
N ARG A 165 -8.03 6.20 2.45
CA ARG A 165 -9.24 6.45 3.25
C ARG A 165 -8.94 6.65 4.73
N HIS A 166 -8.06 5.84 5.31
CA HIS A 166 -7.60 6.03 6.69
C HIS A 166 -6.87 7.37 6.87
N ARG A 167 -6.02 7.77 5.90
CA ARG A 167 -5.38 9.09 5.89
C ARG A 167 -6.39 10.23 5.86
N LEU A 168 -7.46 10.13 5.09
CA LEU A 168 -8.50 11.16 5.03
C LEU A 168 -9.20 11.34 6.38
N VAL A 169 -9.50 10.25 7.11
CA VAL A 169 -10.16 10.32 8.42
C VAL A 169 -9.20 10.76 9.53
N ALA A 170 -7.97 10.25 9.54
CA ALA A 170 -6.96 10.63 10.55
C ALA A 170 -6.48 12.08 10.40
N GLY A 171 -6.59 12.64 9.20
CA GLY A 171 -6.12 13.98 8.88
C GLY A 171 -4.61 14.04 8.57
N LYS A 172 -4.17 15.20 8.08
CA LYS A 172 -2.78 15.43 7.62
C LYS A 172 -1.79 15.64 8.76
N SER A 173 -2.26 16.08 9.92
CA SER A 173 -1.41 16.43 11.07
C SER A 173 -0.98 15.23 11.90
N LYS A 174 -1.67 14.09 11.78
CA LYS A 174 -1.41 12.89 12.57
C LYS A 174 -0.43 11.98 11.84
N MET A 175 0.45 11.32 12.58
CA MET A 175 1.33 10.31 12.01
C MET A 175 0.58 8.99 11.85
N LEU A 176 0.73 8.32 10.71
CA LEU A 176 0.15 7.00 10.45
C LEU A 176 1.22 5.95 10.24
N LEU A 177 1.14 4.88 11.02
CA LEU A 177 2.07 3.75 11.00
C LEU A 177 1.35 2.46 10.63
N GLU A 178 1.93 1.69 9.71
CA GLU A 178 1.42 0.37 9.31
C GLU A 178 2.00 -0.72 10.24
N PHE A 179 1.12 -1.38 10.99
CA PHE A 179 1.41 -2.38 12.04
C PHE A 179 0.77 -3.76 11.73
N GLY A 180 0.55 -4.06 10.45
CA GLY A 180 -0.28 -5.17 9.98
C GLY A 180 0.47 -6.44 9.61
N LEU A 181 1.80 -6.42 9.44
CA LEU A 181 2.61 -7.57 8.96
C LEU A 181 2.18 -8.93 9.53
N ARG A 182 2.01 -9.05 10.86
CA ARG A 182 1.69 -10.33 11.53
C ARG A 182 0.30 -10.91 11.21
N ARG A 183 -0.57 -10.13 10.57
CA ARG A 183 -1.92 -10.55 10.14
C ARG A 183 -2.14 -10.41 8.64
N ALA A 184 -1.12 -10.00 7.90
CA ALA A 184 -1.20 -9.90 6.46
C ALA A 184 -1.39 -11.29 5.82
N GLN A 185 -1.90 -11.31 4.58
CA GLN A 185 -2.19 -12.53 3.85
C GLN A 185 -0.91 -13.14 3.24
N GLY A 186 -0.13 -13.80 4.10
CA GLY A 186 1.15 -14.43 3.72
C GLY A 186 2.32 -13.44 3.63
N PRO A 187 3.54 -13.94 3.36
CA PRO A 187 4.77 -13.12 3.39
C PRO A 187 4.75 -11.98 2.36
N ASP A 188 4.32 -12.27 1.13
CA ASP A 188 4.22 -11.24 0.09
C ASP A 188 3.11 -10.23 0.41
N GLY A 189 1.96 -10.70 0.90
CA GLY A 189 0.87 -9.83 1.35
C GLY A 189 1.30 -8.88 2.46
N ALA A 190 2.32 -9.20 3.26
CA ALA A 190 2.91 -8.27 4.22
C ALA A 190 3.78 -7.21 3.52
N ILE A 191 4.76 -7.64 2.71
CA ILE A 191 5.77 -6.78 2.06
C ILE A 191 5.11 -5.81 1.09
N SER A 192 4.26 -6.33 0.20
CA SER A 192 3.53 -5.52 -0.77
C SER A 192 2.51 -4.59 -0.09
N ALA A 193 1.83 -5.03 0.98
CA ALA A 193 0.91 -4.15 1.70
C ALA A 193 1.62 -2.92 2.27
N SER A 194 2.79 -3.08 2.90
CA SER A 194 3.54 -1.94 3.45
C SER A 194 3.90 -0.93 2.35
N LYS A 195 4.31 -1.40 1.16
CA LYS A 195 4.57 -0.54 -0.01
C LYS A 195 3.35 0.28 -0.40
N TYR A 196 2.20 -0.37 -0.56
CA TYR A 196 0.99 0.30 -1.04
C TYR A 196 0.29 1.12 0.04
N CYS A 197 0.46 0.80 1.33
CA CYS A 197 0.04 1.66 2.44
C CYS A 197 0.81 2.99 2.42
N TYR A 198 2.12 2.94 2.17
CA TYR A 198 2.95 4.13 2.01
C TYR A 198 2.49 4.99 0.83
N VAL A 199 2.20 4.37 -0.33
CA VAL A 199 1.61 5.07 -1.49
C VAL A 199 0.28 5.75 -1.13
N GLY A 200 -0.58 5.05 -0.38
CA GLY A 200 -1.86 5.59 0.08
C GLY A 200 -1.75 6.69 1.14
N GLY A 201 -0.54 6.99 1.64
CA GLY A 201 -0.29 8.15 2.51
C GLY A 201 0.08 7.82 3.95
N PHE A 202 0.37 6.56 4.29
CA PHE A 202 1.01 6.22 5.57
C PHE A 202 2.46 6.71 5.61
N ASP A 203 2.96 7.06 6.80
CA ASP A 203 4.25 7.73 6.96
C ASP A 203 5.42 6.76 7.11
N ALA A 204 5.17 5.63 7.76
CA ALA A 204 6.17 4.62 8.06
C ALA A 204 5.53 3.23 8.17
N THR A 205 6.33 2.19 8.02
CA THR A 205 6.03 0.87 8.57
C THR A 205 6.78 0.72 9.90
N SER A 206 6.41 -0.28 10.69
CA SER A 206 7.02 -0.43 12.01
C SER A 206 8.51 -0.81 11.90
N TYR A 207 9.38 -0.36 12.83
CA TYR A 207 10.72 -0.90 13.21
C TYR A 207 11.45 -0.02 14.25
N SER A 208 12.11 -0.65 15.21
CA SER A 208 13.06 -0.06 16.16
C SER A 208 14.51 -0.31 15.71
N ASP A 209 15.11 0.66 15.04
CA ASP A 209 16.31 1.39 15.47
C ASP A 209 16.91 2.14 14.28
N ASN A 210 17.32 3.38 14.51
CA ASN A 210 17.97 4.22 13.52
C ASN A 210 19.37 4.52 14.07
N ALA A 211 20.26 3.54 13.99
CA ALA A 211 21.67 3.71 14.25
C ALA A 211 22.47 2.87 13.23
N TYR A 212 23.36 3.54 12.50
CA TYR A 212 24.30 3.03 11.50
C TYR A 212 23.78 2.87 10.06
N GLY A 213 23.52 4.03 9.45
CA GLY A 213 23.98 4.25 8.08
C GLY A 213 25.51 4.33 8.03
N SER A 214 26.20 3.19 8.10
CA SER A 214 27.59 3.02 7.65
C SER A 214 28.03 1.57 7.91
N SER A 215 28.35 0.84 6.84
CA SER A 215 29.31 -0.28 6.77
C SER A 215 29.78 -0.88 8.11
N LEU A 216 29.21 -2.00 8.54
CA LEU A 216 29.81 -2.86 9.55
C LEU A 216 30.14 -4.23 8.95
N PHE A 217 31.39 -4.34 8.48
CA PHE A 217 32.08 -5.62 8.34
C PHE A 217 32.19 -6.26 9.74
N PHE A 218 31.41 -7.29 10.02
CA PHE A 218 31.60 -8.11 11.22
C PHE A 218 32.56 -9.25 10.92
N THR A 219 33.86 -8.98 11.03
CA THR A 219 34.89 -10.03 11.18
C THR A 219 34.98 -10.43 12.65
N ASN A 220 34.96 -11.75 12.90
CA ASN A 220 35.22 -12.45 14.18
C ASN A 220 34.14 -12.40 15.27
N VAL A 221 33.10 -13.26 15.14
CA VAL A 221 32.47 -13.99 16.27
C VAL A 221 31.87 -15.30 15.70
N ASP A 222 31.98 -16.41 16.42
CA ASP A 222 31.63 -17.78 16.02
C ASP A 222 30.21 -17.97 15.45
N SER A 223 30.08 -18.95 14.55
CA SER A 223 28.89 -19.15 13.68
C SER A 223 27.66 -19.74 14.38
N LEU A 224 27.83 -20.43 15.51
CA LEU A 224 26.75 -21.12 16.22
C LEU A 224 25.94 -20.21 17.15
N SER A 225 26.60 -19.26 17.83
CA SER A 225 25.91 -18.27 18.68
C SER A 225 25.18 -17.21 17.85
N LYS A 226 25.69 -16.86 16.67
CA LYS A 226 25.02 -15.98 15.70
C LYS A 226 23.72 -16.57 15.18
N LEU A 227 23.69 -17.87 14.87
CA LEU A 227 22.49 -18.51 14.34
C LEU A 227 21.40 -18.62 15.42
N MET A 228 21.78 -18.92 16.67
CA MET A 228 20.84 -18.97 17.79
C MET A 228 20.29 -17.60 18.16
N PHE A 229 21.11 -16.53 18.15
CA PHE A 229 20.65 -15.18 18.47
C PHE A 229 19.75 -14.60 17.37
N VAL A 230 20.08 -14.84 16.10
CA VAL A 230 19.21 -14.46 14.97
C VAL A 230 17.90 -15.25 14.98
N LEU A 231 17.92 -16.55 15.31
CA LEU A 231 16.67 -17.32 15.46
C LEU A 231 15.85 -16.87 16.68
N LEU A 232 16.48 -16.62 17.83
CA LEU A 232 15.74 -16.18 19.03
C LEU A 232 15.10 -14.80 18.82
N VAL A 233 15.82 -13.84 18.24
CA VAL A 233 15.29 -12.50 17.93
C VAL A 233 14.16 -12.59 16.88
N SER A 234 14.26 -13.53 15.92
CA SER A 234 13.22 -13.75 14.91
C SER A 234 11.95 -14.41 15.48
N VAL A 235 12.08 -15.26 16.50
CA VAL A 235 10.95 -16.01 17.09
C VAL A 235 10.29 -15.24 18.25
N LEU A 236 11.02 -14.40 18.99
CA LEU A 236 10.47 -13.62 20.11
C LEU A 236 9.92 -12.22 19.73
N CYS A 237 10.25 -11.65 18.57
CA CYS A 237 9.73 -10.35 18.12
C CYS A 237 8.28 -10.38 17.57
N CYS A 238 7.52 -11.44 17.85
CA CYS A 238 6.20 -11.68 17.26
C CYS A 238 5.07 -10.73 17.69
N VAL A 239 5.29 -9.80 18.62
CA VAL A 239 4.18 -8.96 19.11
C VAL A 239 4.06 -7.63 18.36
N LEU A 240 5.12 -7.12 17.69
CA LEU A 240 5.09 -5.85 16.93
C LEU A 240 6.08 -5.78 15.75
N ALA A 241 6.22 -6.87 15.00
CA ALA A 241 7.12 -6.92 13.84
C ALA A 241 6.59 -6.08 12.65
N SER A 242 6.76 -4.77 12.68
CA SER A 242 7.68 -4.08 11.78
C SER A 242 8.07 -4.76 10.47
N ASN A 243 7.67 -4.22 9.30
CA ASN A 243 8.10 -4.76 8.01
C ASN A 243 9.49 -4.27 7.59
N VAL A 244 10.53 -4.79 8.26
CA VAL A 244 11.93 -4.48 7.98
C VAL A 244 12.30 -4.82 6.53
N ALA A 245 11.73 -5.90 5.99
CA ALA A 245 11.95 -6.29 4.60
C ALA A 245 11.44 -5.20 3.63
N ALA A 246 10.24 -4.66 3.85
CA ALA A 246 9.73 -3.54 3.06
C ALA A 246 10.57 -2.27 3.22
N GLY A 247 11.03 -1.96 4.44
CA GLY A 247 11.95 -0.83 4.68
C GLY A 247 13.25 -0.96 3.90
N ARG A 248 13.86 -2.15 3.90
CA ARG A 248 15.09 -2.44 3.14
C ARG A 248 14.88 -2.43 1.63
N LEU A 249 13.80 -3.02 1.15
CA LEU A 249 13.52 -3.17 -0.29
C LEU A 249 13.09 -1.86 -0.94
N PHE A 250 12.28 -1.05 -0.24
CA PHE A 250 11.61 0.11 -0.81
C PHE A 250 12.04 1.46 -0.21
N GLY A 251 12.90 1.45 0.81
CA GLY A 251 13.34 2.67 1.51
C GLY A 251 12.23 3.33 2.34
N ILE A 252 11.22 2.56 2.77
CA ILE A 252 10.11 3.07 3.58
C ILE A 252 10.62 3.36 5.00
N PRO A 253 10.29 4.53 5.59
CA PRO A 253 10.67 4.83 6.96
C PRO A 253 10.17 3.78 7.96
N LEU A 254 10.98 3.61 9.01
CA LEU A 254 10.92 2.53 9.96
C LEU A 254 10.70 3.11 11.38
N ARG A 255 9.62 2.72 12.09
CA ARG A 255 9.23 3.28 13.41
C ARG A 255 8.67 2.23 14.39
N GLY A 256 9.26 1.99 15.54
CA GLY A 256 8.85 0.88 16.41
C GLY A 256 9.18 1.10 17.88
N THR A 257 8.67 0.20 18.70
CA THR A 257 8.82 0.16 20.16
C THR A 257 8.97 -1.30 20.61
N HIS A 258 8.99 -1.54 21.91
CA HIS A 258 8.94 -2.85 22.53
C HIS A 258 7.49 -3.36 22.69
N SER A 259 7.35 -4.62 23.07
CA SER A 259 6.08 -5.32 23.20
C SER A 259 5.70 -5.62 24.65
N HIS A 260 4.44 -6.04 24.88
CA HIS A 260 4.00 -6.52 26.19
C HIS A 260 4.84 -7.69 26.70
N ALA A 261 5.27 -8.60 25.82
CA ALA A 261 6.12 -9.74 26.20
C ALA A 261 7.46 -9.28 26.79
N PHE A 262 8.05 -8.22 26.22
CA PHE A 262 9.26 -7.59 26.77
C PHE A 262 8.99 -6.94 28.12
N VAL A 263 7.86 -6.25 28.30
CA VAL A 263 7.52 -5.65 29.60
C VAL A 263 7.33 -6.72 30.67
N SER A 264 6.61 -7.79 30.35
CA SER A 264 6.32 -8.89 31.28
C SER A 264 7.49 -9.83 31.57
N SER A 265 8.63 -9.70 30.87
CA SER A 265 9.78 -10.59 31.08
C SER A 265 10.69 -10.15 32.23
N PHE A 266 10.46 -8.97 32.80
CA PHE A 266 11.22 -8.45 33.94
C PHE A 266 10.49 -8.72 35.25
N MET A 267 11.23 -9.03 36.31
CA MET A 267 10.68 -9.22 37.66
C MET A 267 10.96 -8.03 38.57
N SER A 268 12.14 -7.42 38.45
CA SER A 268 12.50 -6.23 39.22
C SER A 268 13.64 -5.44 38.57
N PRO A 269 13.89 -4.18 39.00
CA PRO A 269 15.04 -3.41 38.54
C PRO A 269 16.40 -4.04 38.87
N ASP A 270 16.45 -5.03 39.78
CA ASP A 270 17.70 -5.71 40.15
C ASP A 270 18.24 -6.61 39.03
N GLU A 271 17.38 -7.04 38.11
CA GLU A 271 17.76 -7.84 36.94
C GLU A 271 18.53 -7.02 35.87
N ILE A 272 18.56 -5.69 36.01
CA ILE A 272 19.28 -4.80 35.09
C ILE A 272 20.77 -4.89 35.39
N LEU A 273 21.50 -5.54 34.46
CA LEU A 273 22.95 -5.76 34.55
C LEU A 273 23.75 -4.48 34.27
N GLU A 274 23.48 -3.83 33.13
CA GLU A 274 24.14 -2.58 32.75
C GLU A 274 23.34 -1.42 33.33
N ARG A 275 23.95 -0.64 34.21
CA ARG A 275 23.29 0.46 34.91
C ARG A 275 23.83 1.82 34.49
N SER A 276 24.92 1.85 33.73
CA SER A 276 25.54 3.10 33.33
C SER A 276 24.91 3.65 32.04
N LEU A 277 24.76 4.98 31.97
CA LEU A 277 24.28 5.67 30.78
C LEU A 277 25.09 6.94 30.54
N HIS A 278 25.73 7.03 29.38
CA HIS A 278 26.44 8.23 28.96
C HIS A 278 25.47 9.38 28.69
N ARG A 279 25.85 10.61 29.03
CA ARG A 279 25.11 11.80 28.58
C ARG A 279 25.12 11.91 27.06
N SER A 280 24.07 12.50 26.51
CA SER A 280 23.89 12.69 25.06
C SER A 280 25.03 13.48 24.39
N ASP A 281 25.70 14.36 25.14
CA ASP A 281 26.84 15.16 24.68
C ASP A 281 28.21 14.47 24.88
N GLY A 282 28.21 13.27 25.46
CA GLY A 282 29.42 12.51 25.79
C GLY A 282 30.27 13.09 26.93
N SER A 283 29.78 14.12 27.64
CA SER A 283 30.57 14.86 28.65
C SER A 283 30.83 14.06 29.93
N SER A 284 29.88 13.21 30.33
CA SER A 284 30.02 12.34 31.50
C SER A 284 29.12 11.12 31.42
N THR A 285 29.31 10.20 32.36
CA THR A 285 28.53 8.97 32.50
C THR A 285 27.74 9.02 33.80
N CYS A 286 26.45 8.71 33.74
CA CYS A 286 25.68 8.36 34.92
C CYS A 286 25.98 6.91 35.25
N GLU A 287 26.69 6.65 36.35
CA GLU A 287 27.10 5.28 36.73
C GLU A 287 25.91 4.40 37.16
N ASP A 288 24.82 5.01 37.63
CA ASP A 288 23.62 4.30 38.05
C ASP A 288 22.33 5.02 37.63
N PHE A 289 21.94 4.79 36.38
CA PHE A 289 20.71 5.28 35.79
C PHE A 289 19.47 4.68 36.47
N VAL A 290 19.55 3.44 36.97
CA VAL A 290 18.42 2.78 37.63
C VAL A 290 18.04 3.52 38.91
N SER A 291 19.03 3.87 39.73
CA SER A 291 18.82 4.69 40.93
C SER A 291 18.28 6.08 40.60
N LEU A 292 18.74 6.69 39.49
CA LEU A 292 18.22 7.98 39.01
C LEU A 292 16.72 7.89 38.66
N VAL A 293 16.31 6.83 37.94
CA VAL A 293 14.90 6.59 37.60
C VAL A 293 14.05 6.40 38.87
N GLN A 294 14.51 5.60 39.83
CA GLN A 294 13.80 5.39 41.10
C GLN A 294 13.66 6.69 41.91
N SER A 295 14.69 7.54 41.90
CA SER A 295 14.63 8.88 42.50
C SER A 295 13.55 9.75 41.85
N TRP A 296 13.48 9.75 40.52
CA TRP A 296 12.44 10.48 39.79
C TRP A 296 11.04 9.94 40.03
N LEU A 297 10.86 8.62 40.06
CA LEU A 297 9.58 8.01 40.40
C LEU A 297 9.12 8.44 41.80
N SER A 298 10.02 8.41 42.78
CA SER A 298 9.74 8.90 44.13
C SER A 298 9.31 10.37 44.10
N LYS A 299 10.07 11.24 43.42
CA LYS A 299 9.72 12.67 43.29
C LYS A 299 8.34 12.90 42.68
N ILE A 300 7.96 12.12 41.66
CA ILE A 300 6.63 12.17 41.02
C ILE A 300 5.55 11.75 42.02
N GLN A 301 5.75 10.66 42.76
CA GLN A 301 4.79 10.15 43.75
C GLN A 301 4.53 11.15 44.89
N TRP A 302 5.54 11.91 45.30
CA TRP A 302 5.41 12.94 46.35
C TRP A 302 4.96 14.31 45.83
N ALA A 303 4.77 14.48 44.50
CA ALA A 303 4.38 15.74 43.92
C ALA A 303 2.90 16.05 44.20
N LYS A 304 2.64 17.07 45.03
CA LYS A 304 1.28 17.48 45.43
C LYS A 304 0.38 17.81 44.24
N ALA A 305 0.96 18.33 43.16
CA ALA A 305 0.23 18.71 41.94
C ALA A 305 -0.40 17.51 41.20
N LEU A 306 0.15 16.30 41.38
CA LEU A 306 -0.39 15.08 40.79
C LEU A 306 -1.45 14.41 41.69
N GLY A 307 -1.73 14.95 42.88
CA GLY A 307 -2.64 14.38 43.88
C GLY A 307 -2.18 13.00 44.38
N ASN A 308 -2.97 12.33 45.25
CA ASN A 308 -2.74 10.92 45.62
C ASN A 308 -3.02 9.94 44.46
N THR A 309 -2.91 10.41 43.22
CA THR A 309 -3.29 9.69 42.00
C THR A 309 -2.20 8.74 41.53
N VAL A 310 -0.94 9.05 41.87
CA VAL A 310 0.23 8.19 41.61
C VAL A 310 0.58 7.44 42.89
N GLY A 311 0.07 6.22 43.01
CA GLY A 311 0.37 5.31 44.12
C GLY A 311 1.62 4.45 43.85
N GLU A 312 1.60 3.23 44.37
CA GLU A 312 2.63 2.22 44.06
C GLU A 312 2.49 1.74 42.60
N THR A 313 3.58 1.86 41.84
CA THR A 313 3.64 1.43 40.44
C THR A 313 4.25 0.03 40.32
N ASN A 314 3.99 -0.65 39.21
CA ASN A 314 4.55 -1.96 38.95
C ASN A 314 6.08 -1.85 38.70
N GLN A 315 6.87 -2.54 39.54
CA GLN A 315 8.34 -2.49 39.48
C GLN A 315 8.92 -3.27 38.29
N SER A 316 8.27 -4.35 37.84
CA SER A 316 8.63 -5.06 36.60
C SER A 316 8.53 -4.15 35.39
N GLU A 317 7.45 -3.36 35.30
CA GLU A 317 7.23 -2.43 34.21
C GLU A 317 8.26 -1.29 34.22
N LEU A 318 8.58 -0.74 35.40
CA LEU A 318 9.65 0.24 35.55
C LEU A 318 11.00 -0.32 35.12
N ALA A 319 11.30 -1.57 35.51
CA ALA A 319 12.54 -2.26 35.14
C ALA A 319 12.65 -2.42 33.62
N ALA A 320 11.58 -2.87 32.97
CA ALA A 320 11.54 -3.01 31.53
C ALA A 320 11.76 -1.68 30.80
N PHE A 321 11.08 -0.61 31.23
CA PHE A 321 11.23 0.71 30.63
C PHE A 321 12.65 1.27 30.82
N THR A 322 13.21 1.10 32.01
CA THR A 322 14.58 1.53 32.33
C THR A 322 15.59 0.77 31.46
N SER A 323 15.45 -0.55 31.36
CA SER A 323 16.28 -1.41 30.51
C SER A 323 16.19 -1.00 29.03
N TYR A 324 14.99 -0.71 28.53
CA TYR A 324 14.82 -0.25 27.15
C TYR A 324 15.43 1.14 26.90
N ALA A 325 15.30 2.05 27.86
CA ALA A 325 15.90 3.39 27.81
C ALA A 325 17.43 3.36 27.85
N LEU A 326 18.02 2.43 28.60
CA LEU A 326 19.47 2.20 28.60
C LEU A 326 19.99 1.77 27.23
N ALA A 327 19.27 0.88 26.55
CA ALA A 327 19.64 0.42 25.21
C ALA A 327 19.36 1.48 24.12
N PHE A 328 18.25 2.21 24.23
CA PHE A 328 17.75 3.12 23.18
C PHE A 328 17.37 4.51 23.73
N PRO A 329 18.31 5.27 24.32
CA PRO A 329 18.00 6.50 25.04
C PRO A 329 17.42 7.61 24.14
N ASN A 330 17.78 7.63 22.85
CA ASN A 330 17.26 8.58 21.86
C ASN A 330 15.88 8.20 21.28
N ASN A 331 15.47 6.94 21.43
CA ASN A 331 14.28 6.38 20.76
C ASN A 331 13.29 5.76 21.76
N PHE A 332 13.29 6.23 23.01
CA PHE A 332 12.46 5.68 24.08
C PHE A 332 10.96 5.99 23.88
N LEU A 333 10.19 4.99 23.44
CA LEU A 333 8.74 4.99 23.33
C LEU A 333 8.20 3.85 24.21
N ALA A 334 7.43 4.18 25.25
CA ALA A 334 6.97 3.18 26.23
C ALA A 334 5.56 2.65 25.94
N LEU A 335 5.38 1.33 25.99
CA LEU A 335 4.07 0.68 25.97
C LEU A 335 3.49 0.62 27.39
N VAL A 336 2.52 1.50 27.68
CA VAL A 336 2.13 1.83 29.06
C VAL A 336 0.89 1.09 29.58
N ASP A 337 0.29 0.23 28.78
CA ASP A 337 -0.97 -0.45 29.11
C ASP A 337 -0.81 -1.94 29.43
N THR A 338 0.39 -2.36 29.85
CA THR A 338 0.63 -3.78 30.22
C THR A 338 -0.09 -4.16 31.51
N TYR A 339 -0.10 -3.27 32.52
CA TYR A 339 -0.77 -3.51 33.80
C TYR A 339 -1.88 -2.50 34.08
N ASP A 340 -1.53 -1.22 34.17
CA ASP A 340 -2.49 -0.12 34.35
C ASP A 340 -1.88 1.18 33.81
N VAL A 341 -2.56 1.81 32.85
CA VAL A 341 -2.08 3.01 32.16
C VAL A 341 -1.84 4.16 33.12
N MET A 342 -2.80 4.45 34.00
CA MET A 342 -2.80 5.68 34.79
C MET A 342 -2.07 5.52 36.12
N ARG A 343 -2.16 4.33 36.71
CA ARG A 343 -1.57 4.03 38.03
C ARG A 343 -0.14 3.53 37.93
N SER A 344 0.28 2.97 36.80
CA SER A 344 1.60 2.35 36.64
C SER A 344 2.36 2.87 35.42
N GLY A 345 1.84 2.65 34.21
CA GLY A 345 2.59 2.84 32.98
C GLY A 345 2.96 4.29 32.70
N VAL A 346 2.02 5.23 32.76
CA VAL A 346 2.29 6.66 32.56
C VAL A 346 3.24 7.21 33.64
N PRO A 347 3.04 6.95 34.94
CA PRO A 347 4.01 7.32 35.98
C PRO A 347 5.42 6.74 35.75
N ASN A 348 5.53 5.45 35.43
CA ASN A 348 6.81 4.78 35.17
C ASN A 348 7.50 5.38 33.94
N PHE A 349 6.76 5.63 32.85
CA PHE A 349 7.29 6.33 31.69
C PHE A 349 7.82 7.71 32.06
N CYS A 350 7.07 8.48 32.84
CA CYS A 350 7.49 9.82 33.24
C CYS A 350 8.79 9.77 34.05
N ALA A 351 8.92 8.85 35.01
CA ALA A 351 10.14 8.68 35.79
C ALA A 351 11.37 8.43 34.89
N VAL A 352 11.24 7.51 33.93
CA VAL A 352 12.32 7.19 32.98
C VAL A 352 12.61 8.36 32.03
N ALA A 353 11.57 9.02 31.51
CA ALA A 353 11.72 10.15 30.60
C ALA A 353 12.40 11.36 31.28
N LEU A 354 12.10 11.62 32.55
CA LEU A 354 12.76 12.67 33.34
C LEU A 354 14.23 12.34 33.59
N ALA A 355 14.53 11.09 33.95
CA ALA A 355 15.91 10.63 34.11
C ALA A 355 16.71 10.75 32.81
N LEU A 356 16.11 10.40 31.66
CA LEU A 356 16.71 10.60 30.33
C LEU A 356 16.97 12.08 30.04
N ASN A 357 16.03 12.96 30.38
CA ASN A 357 16.15 14.39 30.18
C ASN A 357 17.31 15.00 31.00
N ASP A 358 17.54 14.54 32.24
CA ASP A 358 18.68 14.97 33.05
C ASP A 358 20.03 14.65 32.38
N LEU A 359 20.06 13.63 31.53
CA LEU A 359 21.23 13.21 30.73
C LEU A 359 21.24 13.82 29.30
N GLY A 360 20.29 14.71 29.01
CA GLY A 360 20.17 15.41 27.73
C GLY A 360 19.49 14.62 26.61
N TYR A 361 18.93 13.45 26.91
CA TYR A 361 18.12 12.70 25.96
C TYR A 361 16.68 13.17 25.96
N LYS A 362 15.99 12.95 24.84
CA LYS A 362 14.56 13.24 24.71
C LYS A 362 13.81 11.95 24.39
N SER A 363 12.85 11.60 25.25
CA SER A 363 11.95 10.48 24.98
C SER A 363 11.03 10.78 23.79
N VAL A 364 10.61 9.72 23.11
CA VAL A 364 9.68 9.79 21.96
C VAL A 364 8.25 9.94 22.47
N GLY A 365 7.84 9.12 23.44
CA GLY A 365 6.53 9.23 24.06
C GLY A 365 5.96 7.93 24.60
N ILE A 366 4.63 7.81 24.60
CA ILE A 366 3.90 6.63 25.07
C ILE A 366 3.09 5.97 23.95
N ARG A 367 2.80 4.69 24.13
CA ARG A 367 1.87 3.91 23.31
C ARG A 367 0.75 3.30 24.16
N LEU A 368 -0.48 3.50 23.70
CA LEU A 368 -1.71 2.90 24.22
C LEU A 368 -2.19 1.83 23.23
N ASP A 369 -2.41 0.60 23.68
CA ASP A 369 -2.87 -0.54 22.87
C ASP A 369 -4.24 -1.12 23.29
N SER A 370 -4.90 -0.50 24.26
CA SER A 370 -6.16 -0.97 24.83
C SER A 370 -6.91 0.13 25.61
N GLY A 371 -8.16 -0.16 26.00
CA GLY A 371 -9.00 0.76 26.77
C GLY A 371 -9.68 1.86 25.94
N ASP A 372 -10.25 2.84 26.63
CA ASP A 372 -10.82 4.04 26.00
C ASP A 372 -9.69 5.00 25.60
N LEU A 373 -9.27 4.91 24.34
CA LEU A 373 -8.14 5.67 23.81
C LEU A 373 -8.35 7.19 23.86
N ALA A 374 -9.60 7.67 23.70
CA ALA A 374 -9.89 9.10 23.76
C ALA A 374 -9.69 9.61 25.20
N TYR A 375 -10.31 8.94 26.17
CA TYR A 375 -10.17 9.29 27.58
C TYR A 375 -8.71 9.16 28.06
N LEU A 376 -8.07 8.01 27.82
CA LEU A 376 -6.72 7.73 28.29
C LEU A 376 -5.69 8.67 27.69
N SER A 377 -5.81 9.03 26.40
CA SER A 377 -4.91 10.02 25.79
C SER A 377 -5.07 11.40 26.44
N GLY A 378 -6.31 11.82 26.73
CA GLY A 378 -6.59 13.08 27.42
C GLY A 378 -6.01 13.13 28.84
N GLU A 379 -6.18 12.06 29.61
CA GLU A 379 -5.64 11.99 30.96
C GLU A 379 -4.10 11.93 30.97
N ALA A 380 -3.49 11.16 30.07
CA ALA A 380 -2.03 11.13 29.92
C ALA A 380 -1.47 12.51 29.56
N ARG A 381 -2.13 13.23 28.63
CA ARG A 381 -1.74 14.60 28.26
C ARG A 381 -1.80 15.55 29.46
N LYS A 382 -2.84 15.48 30.30
CA LYS A 382 -2.95 16.29 31.52
C LYS A 382 -1.78 16.03 32.47
N ILE A 383 -1.42 14.76 32.69
CA ILE A 383 -0.26 14.40 33.53
C ILE A 383 1.03 15.02 32.96
N PHE A 384 1.26 14.90 31.65
CA PHE A 384 2.45 15.49 31.02
C PHE A 384 2.51 17.02 31.20
N GLN A 385 1.38 17.71 31.07
CA GLN A 385 1.31 19.16 31.29
C GLN A 385 1.54 19.56 32.76
N ILE A 386 1.10 18.74 33.71
CA ILE A 386 1.36 18.96 35.14
C ILE A 386 2.85 18.79 35.42
N ILE A 387 3.47 17.72 34.92
CA ILE A 387 4.91 17.45 35.09
C ILE A 387 5.76 18.55 34.45
N GLU A 388 5.39 19.02 33.25
CA GLU A 388 6.07 20.15 32.60
C GLU A 388 6.08 21.40 33.49
N LYS A 389 4.94 21.72 34.12
CA LYS A 389 4.81 22.90 35.00
C LYS A 389 5.53 22.72 36.32
N GLU A 390 5.42 21.56 36.95
CA GLU A 390 5.98 21.28 38.27
C GLU A 390 7.51 21.24 38.24
N PHE A 391 8.09 20.65 37.19
CA PHE A 391 9.54 20.45 37.08
C PHE A 391 10.21 21.38 36.06
N GLY A 392 9.47 22.30 35.45
CA GLY A 392 10.02 23.34 34.56
C GLY A 392 10.57 22.82 33.22
N LEU A 393 9.96 21.77 32.67
CA LEU A 393 10.47 21.04 31.50
C LEU A 393 9.75 21.41 30.21
N LEU A 394 10.26 22.45 29.55
CA LEU A 394 9.69 22.97 28.30
C LEU A 394 9.48 21.87 27.25
N GLY A 395 8.23 21.71 26.83
CA GLY A 395 7.82 20.78 25.78
C GLY A 395 7.44 19.37 26.25
N PHE A 396 7.59 19.03 27.54
CA PHE A 396 7.21 17.70 28.05
C PHE A 396 5.70 17.45 27.96
N GLY A 397 4.86 18.47 28.12
CA GLY A 397 3.42 18.41 27.91
C GLY A 397 3.00 18.07 26.48
N LYS A 398 3.92 18.21 25.51
CA LYS A 398 3.73 17.83 24.09
C LYS A 398 4.35 16.47 23.74
N THR A 399 4.66 15.65 24.74
CA THR A 399 5.14 14.27 24.54
C THR A 399 4.18 13.49 23.65
N SER A 400 4.71 12.74 22.67
CA SER A 400 3.88 12.06 21.67
C SER A 400 3.03 10.96 22.29
N ILE A 401 1.76 10.88 21.90
CA ILE A 401 0.86 9.78 22.27
C ILE A 401 0.55 8.96 21.02
N THR A 402 0.99 7.71 21.01
CA THR A 402 0.67 6.75 19.95
C THR A 402 -0.48 5.86 20.39
N ALA A 403 -1.51 5.71 19.56
CA ALA A 403 -2.58 4.73 19.80
C ALA A 403 -2.53 3.63 18.75
N SER A 404 -2.65 2.40 19.19
CA SER A 404 -2.99 1.24 18.37
C SER A 404 -4.09 0.47 19.08
N ASN A 405 -4.87 -0.33 18.34
CA ASN A 405 -5.84 -1.33 18.81
C ASN A 405 -7.01 -1.37 17.83
N ASP A 406 -7.02 -2.34 16.91
CA ASP A 406 -8.14 -2.58 15.98
C ASP A 406 -8.73 -1.30 15.34
N LEU A 407 -7.84 -0.34 15.06
CA LEU A 407 -8.21 0.94 14.48
C LEU A 407 -8.67 0.74 13.04
N ASN A 408 -9.74 1.44 12.67
CA ASN A 408 -10.32 1.47 11.34
C ASN A 408 -10.93 2.86 11.10
N GLU A 409 -11.48 3.11 9.91
CA GLU A 409 -12.08 4.41 9.58
C GLU A 409 -13.19 4.85 10.55
N GLU A 410 -14.00 3.92 11.06
CA GLU A 410 -15.12 4.25 11.95
C GLU A 410 -14.63 4.60 13.37
N THR A 411 -13.66 3.83 13.88
CA THR A 411 -13.09 4.10 15.20
C THR A 411 -12.27 5.39 15.20
N LEU A 412 -11.54 5.69 14.13
CA LEU A 412 -10.86 6.98 13.97
C LEU A 412 -11.84 8.17 13.93
N ASP A 413 -12.95 8.04 13.19
CA ASP A 413 -14.00 9.06 13.15
C ASP A 413 -14.67 9.25 14.53
N ALA A 414 -14.89 8.16 15.28
CA ALA A 414 -15.41 8.21 16.64
C ALA A 414 -14.45 8.92 17.61
N LEU A 415 -13.15 8.62 17.54
CA LEU A 415 -12.13 9.31 18.34
C LEU A 415 -12.13 10.82 18.05
N ASN A 416 -12.10 11.21 16.77
CA ASN A 416 -12.13 12.61 16.36
C ASN A 416 -13.35 13.36 16.91
N LYS A 417 -14.53 12.71 16.96
CA LYS A 417 -15.78 13.30 17.50
C LYS A 417 -15.78 13.42 19.02
N GLN A 418 -15.19 12.47 19.72
CA GLN A 418 -15.08 12.51 21.19
C GLN A 418 -14.07 13.57 21.66
N GLY A 419 -13.07 13.86 20.83
CA GLY A 419 -11.92 14.67 21.20
C GLY A 419 -10.87 13.81 21.90
N HIS A 420 -9.64 13.83 21.38
CA HIS A 420 -8.53 13.00 21.89
C HIS A 420 -7.21 13.76 21.74
N GLU A 421 -6.18 13.26 22.43
CA GLU A 421 -4.83 13.83 22.45
C GLU A 421 -3.79 12.94 21.74
N VAL A 422 -4.25 11.90 21.04
CA VAL A 422 -3.41 11.01 20.20
C VAL A 422 -2.74 11.78 19.05
N ASP A 423 -1.43 11.62 18.88
CA ASP A 423 -0.61 12.24 17.84
C ASP A 423 -0.29 11.27 16.69
N CYS A 424 -0.24 9.97 16.98
CA CYS A 424 0.15 8.93 16.05
C CYS A 424 -0.78 7.71 16.14
N TYR A 425 -1.15 7.11 15.01
CA TYR A 425 -1.93 5.88 14.96
C TYR A 425 -1.13 4.72 14.37
N GLY A 426 -1.11 3.59 15.08
CA GLY A 426 -0.63 2.31 14.58
C GLY A 426 -1.79 1.43 14.12
N ILE A 427 -1.92 1.19 12.82
CA ILE A 427 -3.05 0.47 12.23
C ILE A 427 -2.57 -0.82 11.58
N GLY A 428 -3.16 -1.95 11.99
CA GLY A 428 -2.75 -3.28 11.55
C GLY A 428 -3.79 -3.99 10.69
N THR A 429 -4.58 -4.87 11.32
CA THR A 429 -5.49 -5.83 10.67
C THR A 429 -6.36 -5.20 9.59
N TYR A 430 -7.13 -4.17 9.92
CA TYR A 430 -8.11 -3.54 9.03
C TYR A 430 -7.48 -2.88 7.80
N LEU A 431 -6.21 -2.52 7.89
CA LEU A 431 -5.46 -1.89 6.83
C LEU A 431 -4.94 -2.92 5.82
N VAL A 432 -4.05 -3.81 6.26
CA VAL A 432 -3.32 -4.71 5.34
C VAL A 432 -4.17 -5.86 4.80
N THR A 433 -5.20 -6.28 5.52
CA THR A 433 -6.11 -7.33 5.05
C THR A 433 -7.28 -6.79 4.23
N CYS A 434 -7.44 -5.46 4.18
CA CYS A 434 -8.64 -4.81 3.64
C CYS A 434 -9.93 -5.43 4.19
N TYR A 435 -10.02 -5.58 5.51
CA TYR A 435 -11.01 -6.41 6.21
C TYR A 435 -12.46 -6.22 5.73
N ALA A 436 -12.87 -4.98 5.44
CA ALA A 436 -14.23 -4.67 4.95
C ALA A 436 -14.54 -5.22 3.55
N GLN A 437 -13.52 -5.38 2.70
CA GLN A 437 -13.63 -5.89 1.34
C GLN A 437 -12.25 -6.40 0.87
N ALA A 438 -12.08 -7.72 0.78
CA ALA A 438 -10.78 -8.35 0.49
C ALA A 438 -10.37 -8.34 -1.00
N ALA A 439 -11.18 -7.81 -1.92
CA ALA A 439 -10.88 -7.75 -3.34
C ALA A 439 -11.53 -6.55 -4.03
N LEU A 440 -10.81 -5.87 -4.94
CA LEU A 440 -11.31 -4.70 -5.69
C LEU A 440 -12.33 -5.09 -6.77
N GLY A 441 -12.13 -6.23 -7.43
CA GLY A 441 -12.99 -6.68 -8.52
C GLY A 441 -12.58 -6.12 -9.89
N CYS A 442 -11.27 -6.03 -10.13
CA CYS A 442 -10.73 -5.80 -11.47
C CYS A 442 -11.11 -6.96 -12.41
N VAL A 443 -11.20 -6.63 -13.69
CA VAL A 443 -11.44 -7.57 -14.78
C VAL A 443 -10.56 -7.23 -15.97
N PHE A 444 -10.16 -8.27 -16.68
CA PHE A 444 -9.38 -8.18 -17.91
C PHE A 444 -10.27 -8.64 -19.07
N LYS A 445 -10.47 -7.81 -20.10
CA LYS A 445 -11.47 -8.08 -21.14
C LYS A 445 -10.95 -7.76 -22.52
N LEU A 446 -11.11 -8.71 -23.44
CA LEU A 446 -10.88 -8.53 -24.87
C LEU A 446 -11.85 -7.48 -25.40
N VAL A 447 -11.32 -6.45 -26.05
CA VAL A 447 -12.10 -5.36 -26.65
C VAL A 447 -11.90 -5.25 -28.15
N GLU A 448 -10.84 -5.85 -28.69
CA GLU A 448 -10.52 -5.85 -30.12
C GLU A 448 -9.62 -7.05 -30.47
N ILE A 449 -9.83 -7.68 -31.62
CA ILE A 449 -8.94 -8.71 -32.17
C ILE A 449 -8.83 -8.55 -33.68
N ASN A 450 -7.61 -8.55 -34.24
CA ASN A 450 -7.34 -8.30 -35.66
C ASN A 450 -8.06 -7.04 -36.20
N ASN A 451 -7.99 -5.94 -35.43
CA ASN A 451 -8.69 -4.68 -35.69
C ASN A 451 -10.23 -4.78 -35.76
N GLN A 452 -10.81 -5.90 -35.31
CA GLN A 452 -12.26 -6.07 -35.18
C GLN A 452 -12.67 -5.88 -33.72
N PRO A 453 -13.55 -4.89 -33.43
CA PRO A 453 -14.06 -4.67 -32.09
C PRO A 453 -14.83 -5.88 -31.55
N ARG A 454 -14.72 -6.11 -30.24
CA ARG A 454 -15.41 -7.17 -29.51
C ARG A 454 -16.14 -6.61 -28.30
N ILE A 455 -17.36 -7.08 -28.09
CA ILE A 455 -18.18 -6.76 -26.93
C ILE A 455 -18.56 -8.05 -26.21
N LYS A 456 -18.52 -8.03 -24.88
CA LYS A 456 -19.07 -9.09 -24.05
C LYS A 456 -20.39 -8.60 -23.47
N LEU A 457 -21.49 -9.19 -23.92
CA LEU A 457 -22.81 -8.97 -23.36
C LEU A 457 -23.00 -9.77 -22.06
N SER A 458 -23.96 -9.33 -21.24
CA SER A 458 -24.30 -9.95 -19.97
C SER A 458 -25.75 -9.58 -19.61
N GLU A 459 -26.45 -10.50 -18.93
CA GLU A 459 -27.77 -10.22 -18.32
C GLU A 459 -27.75 -9.00 -17.38
N ASP A 460 -26.63 -8.80 -16.70
CA ASP A 460 -26.37 -7.59 -15.94
C ASP A 460 -25.69 -6.55 -16.84
N VAL A 461 -26.43 -5.53 -17.26
CA VAL A 461 -25.95 -4.40 -18.07
C VAL A 461 -24.68 -3.77 -17.49
N SER A 462 -24.54 -3.75 -16.16
CA SER A 462 -23.35 -3.19 -15.51
C SER A 462 -22.08 -4.01 -15.76
N LYS A 463 -22.19 -5.25 -16.26
CA LYS A 463 -21.07 -6.14 -16.59
C LYS A 463 -20.70 -6.13 -18.08
N VAL A 464 -21.46 -5.45 -18.92
CA VAL A 464 -21.15 -5.28 -20.35
C VAL A 464 -19.82 -4.52 -20.50
N SER A 465 -18.99 -4.98 -21.44
CA SER A 465 -17.71 -4.34 -21.76
C SER A 465 -17.88 -3.21 -22.77
N ILE A 466 -16.98 -2.23 -22.73
CA ILE A 466 -16.92 -1.18 -23.75
C ILE A 466 -15.95 -1.66 -24.84
N PRO A 467 -16.40 -1.83 -26.09
CA PRO A 467 -15.61 -2.41 -27.18
C PRO A 467 -14.49 -1.47 -27.66
N CYS A 468 -13.70 -1.96 -28.61
CA CYS A 468 -12.61 -1.31 -29.35
C CYS A 468 -11.45 -0.77 -28.52
N LYS A 469 -10.35 -0.46 -29.21
CA LYS A 469 -9.25 0.33 -28.65
C LYS A 469 -9.72 1.77 -28.36
N LYS A 470 -9.39 2.28 -27.17
CA LYS A 470 -9.93 3.55 -26.64
C LYS A 470 -8.84 4.59 -26.32
N ARG A 471 -9.18 5.86 -26.15
CA ARG A 471 -8.32 6.83 -25.46
C ARG A 471 -9.09 7.40 -24.29
N CYS A 472 -8.41 7.61 -23.18
CA CYS A 472 -9.05 8.00 -21.92
C CYS A 472 -8.52 9.36 -21.50
N TYR A 473 -9.43 10.29 -21.23
CA TYR A 473 -9.08 11.65 -20.84
C TYR A 473 -9.82 12.08 -19.60
N ARG A 474 -9.12 12.80 -18.72
CA ARG A 474 -9.72 13.52 -17.60
C ARG A 474 -9.94 14.97 -17.97
N LEU A 475 -11.18 15.42 -17.86
CA LEU A 475 -11.59 16.78 -18.16
C LEU A 475 -11.71 17.61 -16.88
N TYR A 476 -11.07 18.76 -16.84
CA TYR A 476 -11.06 19.65 -15.68
C TYR A 476 -11.90 20.90 -15.92
N GLY A 477 -12.57 21.37 -14.86
CA GLY A 477 -13.40 22.58 -14.86
C GLY A 477 -12.61 23.86 -14.61
N ARG A 478 -13.32 25.00 -14.55
CA ARG A 478 -12.75 26.32 -14.25
C ARG A 478 -12.12 26.42 -12.86
N GLU A 479 -12.67 25.69 -11.90
CA GLU A 479 -12.19 25.64 -10.52
C GLU A 479 -10.97 24.70 -10.36
N GLY A 480 -10.49 24.08 -11.43
CA GLY A 480 -9.34 23.16 -11.39
C GLY A 480 -9.67 21.73 -10.98
N TYR A 481 -10.91 21.44 -10.56
CA TYR A 481 -11.38 20.09 -10.22
C TYR A 481 -11.62 19.21 -11.45
N SER A 482 -11.41 17.90 -11.28
CA SER A 482 -11.82 16.88 -12.25
C SER A 482 -13.35 16.79 -12.32
N LEU A 483 -13.91 16.81 -13.54
CA LEU A 483 -15.35 16.82 -13.77
C LEU A 483 -15.88 15.48 -14.28
N VAL A 484 -15.14 14.87 -15.21
CA VAL A 484 -15.53 13.65 -15.91
C VAL A 484 -14.30 13.00 -16.53
N ASP A 485 -14.27 11.67 -16.48
CA ASP A 485 -13.35 10.88 -17.31
C ASP A 485 -14.12 10.44 -18.55
N ILE A 486 -13.62 10.80 -19.73
CA ILE A 486 -14.24 10.49 -21.02
C ILE A 486 -13.37 9.50 -21.81
N MET A 487 -14.02 8.45 -22.33
CA MET A 487 -13.43 7.50 -23.26
C MET A 487 -13.85 7.84 -24.70
N THR A 488 -12.89 7.83 -25.62
CA THR A 488 -13.10 7.96 -27.06
C THR A 488 -12.54 6.72 -27.77
N GLY A 489 -12.95 6.45 -29.00
CA GLY A 489 -12.24 5.50 -29.86
C GLY A 489 -10.83 6.00 -30.21
N GLU A 490 -9.93 5.08 -30.57
CA GLU A 490 -8.53 5.39 -30.95
C GLU A 490 -8.44 6.45 -32.06
N ASN A 491 -9.30 6.35 -33.07
CA ASN A 491 -9.30 7.21 -34.26
C ASN A 491 -10.05 8.54 -34.07
N GLU A 492 -10.59 8.81 -32.88
CA GLU A 492 -11.27 10.07 -32.59
C GLU A 492 -10.29 11.19 -32.25
N PRO A 493 -10.59 12.45 -32.60
CA PRO A 493 -9.76 13.58 -32.20
C PRO A 493 -9.75 13.72 -30.67
N CYS A 494 -8.59 14.09 -30.14
CA CYS A 494 -8.44 14.41 -28.72
C CYS A 494 -9.38 15.58 -28.33
N PRO A 495 -10.08 15.51 -27.19
CA PRO A 495 -10.82 16.65 -26.66
C PRO A 495 -9.90 17.87 -26.48
N LYS A 496 -10.36 19.06 -26.85
CA LYS A 496 -9.57 20.29 -26.76
C LYS A 496 -10.08 21.22 -25.68
N VAL A 497 -9.16 21.96 -25.08
CA VAL A 497 -9.45 23.01 -24.11
C VAL A 497 -10.34 24.07 -24.77
N GLY A 498 -11.40 24.49 -24.08
CA GLY A 498 -12.35 25.50 -24.56
C GLY A 498 -13.39 24.98 -25.57
N GLU A 499 -13.23 23.77 -26.12
CA GLU A 499 -14.21 23.19 -27.05
C GLU A 499 -15.28 22.37 -26.31
N ARG A 500 -16.54 22.59 -26.65
CA ARG A 500 -17.68 21.90 -26.01
C ARG A 500 -17.76 20.45 -26.49
N ILE A 501 -17.74 19.49 -25.56
CA ILE A 501 -17.90 18.06 -25.84
C ILE A 501 -19.14 17.51 -25.13
N LEU A 502 -19.87 16.60 -25.81
CA LEU A 502 -20.99 15.87 -25.21
C LEU A 502 -20.47 14.58 -24.56
N CYS A 503 -20.62 14.50 -23.24
CA CYS A 503 -20.28 13.32 -22.45
C CYS A 503 -21.55 12.51 -22.18
N ARG A 504 -21.58 11.24 -22.61
CA ARG A 504 -22.72 10.33 -22.39
C ARG A 504 -22.30 9.19 -21.46
N HIS A 505 -23.14 8.83 -20.51
CA HIS A 505 -22.94 7.60 -19.76
C HIS A 505 -23.08 6.39 -20.72
N PRO A 506 -22.19 5.38 -20.68
CA PRO A 506 -22.16 4.31 -21.68
C PRO A 506 -23.47 3.50 -21.80
N PHE A 507 -24.21 3.36 -20.71
CA PHE A 507 -25.38 2.46 -20.63
C PHE A 507 -26.64 3.10 -20.02
N ASN A 508 -26.63 4.42 -19.77
CA ASN A 508 -27.78 5.10 -19.18
C ASN A 508 -28.04 6.39 -19.94
N GLU A 509 -29.04 6.36 -20.81
CA GLU A 509 -29.28 7.41 -21.80
C GLU A 509 -29.62 8.76 -21.16
N SER A 510 -30.29 8.73 -20.00
CA SER A 510 -30.69 9.93 -19.25
C SER A 510 -29.49 10.68 -18.66
N LYS A 511 -28.35 10.00 -18.46
CA LYS A 511 -27.14 10.57 -17.86
C LYS A 511 -26.21 11.09 -18.97
N ARG A 512 -26.35 12.37 -19.30
CA ARG A 512 -25.51 13.06 -20.28
C ARG A 512 -25.29 14.53 -19.90
N ALA A 513 -24.14 15.08 -20.27
CA ALA A 513 -23.80 16.47 -19.99
C ALA A 513 -22.86 17.04 -21.06
N TYR A 514 -22.97 18.34 -21.30
CA TYR A 514 -21.94 19.08 -22.05
C TYR A 514 -20.85 19.55 -21.10
N VAL A 515 -19.59 19.41 -21.51
CA VAL A 515 -18.42 19.89 -20.78
C VAL A 515 -17.60 20.80 -21.68
N VAL A 516 -17.13 21.91 -21.13
CA VAL A 516 -16.14 22.80 -21.76
C VAL A 516 -14.88 22.75 -20.90
N PRO A 517 -13.93 21.86 -21.20
CA PRO A 517 -12.77 21.63 -20.34
C PRO A 517 -11.84 22.84 -20.36
N GLN A 518 -11.28 23.18 -19.19
CA GLN A 518 -10.20 24.17 -19.06
C GLN A 518 -8.82 23.53 -19.08
N ARG A 519 -8.76 22.23 -18.78
CA ARG A 519 -7.59 21.37 -18.95
C ARG A 519 -8.07 19.99 -19.38
N VAL A 520 -7.31 19.36 -20.27
CA VAL A 520 -7.52 17.99 -20.74
C VAL A 520 -6.24 17.22 -20.44
N GLU A 521 -6.37 16.08 -19.78
CA GLU A 521 -5.26 15.19 -19.46
C GLU A 521 -5.53 13.82 -20.08
N GLU A 522 -4.61 13.33 -20.91
CA GLU A 522 -4.64 11.95 -21.41
C GLU A 522 -4.10 11.02 -20.32
N LEU A 523 -4.90 10.03 -19.94
CA LEU A 523 -4.62 9.19 -18.77
C LEU A 523 -3.70 8.01 -19.11
N LEU A 524 -3.89 7.38 -20.27
CA LEU A 524 -3.13 6.20 -20.67
C LEU A 524 -1.79 6.62 -21.31
N LYS A 525 -0.68 6.17 -20.72
CA LYS A 525 0.67 6.39 -21.24
C LYS A 525 1.37 5.07 -21.52
N CYS A 526 2.33 5.05 -22.44
CA CYS A 526 3.01 3.83 -22.87
C CYS A 526 4.17 3.47 -21.92
N TYR A 527 4.05 2.38 -21.15
CA TYR A 527 5.09 1.92 -20.21
C TYR A 527 5.92 0.74 -20.74
N TRP A 528 5.40 0.04 -21.74
CA TRP A 528 6.10 -1.01 -22.46
C TRP A 528 5.72 -0.92 -23.95
N PRO A 529 6.61 -0.47 -24.85
CA PRO A 529 6.27 -0.21 -26.24
C PRO A 529 6.34 -1.46 -27.14
N GLY A 530 6.79 -2.61 -26.63
CA GLY A 530 7.04 -3.80 -27.44
C GLY A 530 7.90 -3.48 -28.67
N LYS A 531 7.40 -3.86 -29.86
CA LYS A 531 8.04 -3.57 -31.16
C LYS A 531 7.57 -2.27 -31.83
N SER A 532 6.63 -1.53 -31.24
CA SER A 532 6.01 -0.36 -31.87
C SER A 532 6.93 0.86 -32.01
N GLY A 533 8.09 0.86 -31.34
CA GLY A 533 9.03 1.99 -31.33
C GLY A 533 8.49 3.24 -30.63
N LYS A 534 7.36 3.15 -29.92
CA LYS A 534 6.79 4.24 -29.14
C LYS A 534 7.71 4.63 -27.99
N VAL A 535 7.68 5.90 -27.61
CA VAL A 535 8.43 6.41 -26.47
C VAL A 535 7.89 5.77 -25.20
N ARG A 536 8.79 5.16 -24.45
CA ARG A 536 8.50 4.52 -23.16
C ARG A 536 8.53 5.57 -22.05
N GLU A 537 7.49 5.61 -21.25
CA GLU A 537 7.45 6.33 -19.98
C GLU A 537 8.28 5.60 -18.91
N GLU A 538 9.00 6.38 -18.10
CA GLU A 538 9.74 5.84 -16.96
C GLU A 538 8.82 5.55 -15.78
N LEU A 539 9.14 4.50 -15.02
CA LEU A 539 8.45 4.20 -13.78
C LEU A 539 8.95 5.18 -12.70
N PRO A 540 8.07 5.99 -12.10
CA PRO A 540 8.46 6.94 -11.06
C PRO A 540 8.95 6.23 -9.79
N ALA A 541 9.75 6.91 -8.98
CA ALA A 541 10.16 6.38 -7.69
C ALA A 541 8.99 6.31 -6.70
N LEU A 542 9.07 5.42 -5.71
CA LEU A 542 7.98 5.20 -4.74
C LEU A 542 7.53 6.50 -4.03
N LYS A 543 8.48 7.38 -3.70
CA LYS A 543 8.18 8.68 -3.09
C LYS A 543 7.38 9.59 -4.04
N ASP A 544 7.74 9.63 -5.32
CA ASP A 544 7.03 10.44 -6.31
C ASP A 544 5.61 9.91 -6.55
N ILE A 545 5.43 8.58 -6.51
CA ILE A 545 4.10 7.93 -6.56
C ILE A 545 3.25 8.36 -5.36
N ARG A 546 3.82 8.34 -4.14
CA ARG A 546 3.15 8.81 -2.92
C ARG A 546 2.76 10.28 -3.02
N ASP A 547 3.69 11.14 -3.41
CA ASP A 547 3.46 12.59 -3.51
C ASP A 547 2.40 12.90 -4.58
N HIS A 548 2.42 12.20 -5.71
CA HIS A 548 1.38 12.26 -6.74
C HIS A 548 0.01 11.80 -6.21
N CYS A 549 -0.04 10.70 -5.46
CA CYS A 549 -1.27 10.20 -4.83
C CYS A 549 -1.91 11.23 -3.90
N ILE A 550 -1.12 11.79 -2.97
CA ILE A 550 -1.60 12.81 -2.04
C ILE A 550 -2.14 14.02 -2.80
N LYS A 551 -1.40 14.49 -3.82
CA LYS A 551 -1.83 15.60 -4.68
C LYS A 551 -3.13 15.30 -5.44
N GLN A 552 -3.29 14.09 -5.96
CA GLN A 552 -4.51 13.68 -6.66
C GLN A 552 -5.72 13.67 -5.72
N LEU A 553 -5.57 13.13 -4.51
CA LEU A 553 -6.64 13.13 -3.51
C LEU A 553 -7.05 14.55 -3.09
N GLU A 554 -6.10 15.48 -2.99
CA GLU A 554 -6.37 16.89 -2.68
C GLU A 554 -7.05 17.65 -3.84
N GLN A 555 -6.76 17.25 -5.09
CA GLN A 555 -7.37 17.82 -6.30
C GLN A 555 -8.76 17.26 -6.59
N MET A 556 -9.21 16.25 -5.84
CA MET A 556 -10.56 15.74 -5.95
C MET A 556 -11.56 16.66 -5.26
N ARG A 557 -12.74 16.75 -5.85
CA ARG A 557 -13.83 17.54 -5.31
C ARG A 557 -14.34 16.94 -3.98
N PRO A 558 -14.52 17.74 -2.90
CA PRO A 558 -14.81 17.20 -1.57
C PRO A 558 -16.06 16.31 -1.50
N ASP A 559 -17.06 16.54 -2.35
CA ASP A 559 -18.29 15.75 -2.37
C ASP A 559 -18.09 14.30 -2.85
N HIS A 560 -17.08 14.04 -3.67
CA HIS A 560 -16.65 12.69 -4.09
C HIS A 560 -15.86 11.96 -2.99
N MET A 561 -15.18 12.72 -2.13
CA MET A 561 -14.28 12.19 -1.10
C MET A 561 -14.99 11.90 0.23
N ARG A 562 -16.31 12.11 0.30
CA ARG A 562 -17.10 11.86 1.52
C ARG A 562 -17.11 10.37 1.87
N ARG A 563 -17.07 10.08 3.17
CA ARG A 563 -17.19 8.72 3.69
C ARG A 563 -18.61 8.16 3.54
N LEU A 564 -19.61 8.99 3.82
CA LEU A 564 -21.02 8.62 3.78
C LEU A 564 -21.69 9.30 2.59
N ASN A 565 -22.37 8.50 1.76
CA ASN A 565 -23.10 8.93 0.57
C ASN A 565 -22.30 9.91 -0.32
N PRO A 566 -21.07 9.56 -0.74
CA PRO A 566 -20.32 10.36 -1.69
C PRO A 566 -21.08 10.55 -3.00
N THR A 567 -20.84 11.69 -3.65
CA THR A 567 -21.41 11.94 -4.97
C THR A 567 -20.70 11.08 -6.00
N PRO A 568 -21.41 10.36 -6.89
CA PRO A 568 -20.77 9.58 -7.93
C PRO A 568 -19.96 10.42 -8.90
N TYR A 569 -18.73 9.96 -9.20
CA TYR A 569 -17.91 10.57 -10.24
C TYR A 569 -18.44 10.19 -11.63
N LYS A 570 -18.35 11.11 -12.59
CA LYS A 570 -18.86 10.87 -13.95
C LYS A 570 -17.81 10.16 -14.79
N VAL A 571 -18.15 8.96 -15.26
CA VAL A 571 -17.43 8.27 -16.33
C VAL A 571 -18.32 8.26 -17.57
N SER A 572 -17.77 8.64 -18.71
CA SER A 572 -18.53 8.87 -19.94
C SER A 572 -17.78 8.37 -21.17
N VAL A 573 -18.50 8.27 -22.27
CA VAL A 573 -17.98 8.01 -23.61
C VAL A 573 -18.33 9.18 -24.53
N SER A 574 -17.56 9.33 -25.61
CA SER A 574 -17.89 10.25 -26.71
C SER A 574 -19.24 9.86 -27.34
N ALA A 575 -19.87 10.81 -28.06
CA ALA A 575 -21.10 10.51 -28.79
C ALA A 575 -20.90 9.40 -29.83
N LYS A 576 -19.78 9.42 -30.57
CA LYS A 576 -19.47 8.41 -31.59
C LYS A 576 -19.28 7.02 -30.96
N LEU A 577 -18.53 6.94 -29.86
CA LEU A 577 -18.32 5.67 -29.16
C LEU A 577 -19.62 5.16 -28.52
N TYR A 578 -20.46 6.05 -27.98
CA TYR A 578 -21.79 5.68 -27.48
C TYR A 578 -22.62 5.01 -28.58
N ASP A 579 -22.75 5.66 -29.74
CA ASP A 579 -23.59 5.16 -30.83
C ASP A 579 -23.00 3.83 -31.36
N PHE A 580 -21.67 3.72 -31.41
CA PHE A 580 -20.98 2.49 -31.79
C PHE A 580 -21.21 1.33 -30.81
N ILE A 581 -21.21 1.58 -29.50
CA ILE A 581 -21.53 0.56 -28.48
C ILE A 581 -22.92 -0.03 -28.73
N HIS A 582 -23.92 0.83 -28.93
CA HIS A 582 -25.31 0.39 -29.10
C HIS A 582 -25.51 -0.33 -30.43
N PHE A 583 -24.86 0.14 -31.50
CA PHE A 583 -24.83 -0.57 -32.79
C PHE A 583 -24.24 -1.97 -32.65
N LEU A 584 -23.06 -2.10 -32.03
CA LEU A 584 -22.42 -3.40 -31.88
C LEU A 584 -23.21 -4.32 -30.95
N TRP A 585 -23.81 -3.78 -29.89
CA TRP A 585 -24.69 -4.54 -29.00
C TRP A 585 -25.84 -5.18 -29.78
N LEU A 586 -26.60 -4.38 -30.55
CA LEU A 586 -27.75 -4.87 -31.30
C LEU A 586 -27.38 -5.93 -32.35
N ASN A 587 -26.18 -5.85 -32.92
CA ASN A 587 -25.71 -6.84 -33.90
C ASN A 587 -25.29 -8.18 -33.27
N GLU A 588 -24.76 -8.13 -32.04
CA GLU A 588 -24.23 -9.32 -31.34
C GLU A 588 -25.28 -9.98 -30.44
N ALA A 589 -26.35 -9.26 -30.07
CA ALA A 589 -27.44 -9.79 -29.27
C ALA A 589 -28.37 -10.66 -30.14
N PRO A 590 -28.50 -11.96 -29.86
CA PRO A 590 -29.42 -12.81 -30.62
C PRO A 590 -30.87 -12.39 -30.35
N VAL A 591 -31.70 -12.40 -31.40
CA VAL A 591 -33.14 -12.16 -31.28
C VAL A 591 -33.83 -13.47 -30.92
N GLY A 592 -34.48 -13.51 -29.76
CA GLY A 592 -35.30 -14.65 -29.35
C GLY A 592 -36.72 -14.57 -29.94
N GLU A 593 -37.26 -15.71 -30.34
CA GLU A 593 -38.68 -15.88 -30.65
C GLU A 593 -39.38 -16.43 -29.40
N LEU A 594 -40.42 -15.75 -28.92
CA LEU A 594 -41.23 -16.22 -27.78
C LEU A 594 -42.42 -17.01 -28.31
N GLN A 595 -42.60 -18.25 -27.83
CA GLN A 595 -43.73 -19.12 -28.15
C GLN A 595 -44.77 -19.15 -27.03
#